data_AF-M4U1W5-F1
#
_entry.id   AF-M4U1W5-F1
#
_cell.length_a   1.000
_cell.length_b   1.000
_cell.length_c   1.000
_cell.angle_alpha   90.00
_cell.angle_beta   90.00
_cell.angle_gamma   90.00
#
_symmetry.space_group_name_H-M   'P 1'
#
loop_
_entity.id
_entity.type
_entity.pdbx_description
1 polymer ?
#
loop_
_entity_poly.entity_id
_entity_poly.type
_entity_poly.pdbx_seq_one_letter_code
_entity_poly.pdbx_strand_id
1 'polypeptide(L)'
;MWPFINAILLCVDFIVDPLVNDEKWMQYALLLADKAEALGEVPVGAVLVKDNEVIAEGWNLSILSHDACAHAEVMAVREAGHKLQNYRLIDCTLYVTLEPCPMCAGALVHARIKRLVYGAPDLKTGAAGSVFNLLSHVKLNHQVDITSGILSDQCSTKISQFFKRRRKEKKALRKSSAKHEA
;
A
#
# COMPACT_ATOMS: atom_id res chain seq x y z
N MET A 1 -6.13 45.28 42.99
CA MET A 1 -5.20 45.40 41.85
C MET A 1 -4.68 44.00 41.55
N TRP A 2 -5.56 43.12 41.06
CA TRP A 2 -5.60 42.57 39.69
C TRP A 2 -4.30 41.86 39.24
N PRO A 3 -4.45 40.70 38.57
CA PRO A 3 -3.57 39.55 38.69
C PRO A 3 -2.72 39.33 37.42
N PHE A 4 -1.63 38.57 37.53
CA PHE A 4 -0.98 37.98 36.34
C PHE A 4 -0.80 36.48 36.53
N ILE A 5 -1.73 35.75 35.94
CA ILE A 5 -1.62 34.36 35.50
C ILE A 5 -0.49 34.32 34.47
N ASN A 6 0.38 33.31 34.53
CA ASN A 6 1.05 32.86 33.32
C ASN A 6 1.09 31.33 33.28
N ALA A 7 0.12 30.79 32.55
CA ALA A 7 0.09 29.42 32.08
C ALA A 7 1.01 29.33 30.85
N ILE A 8 2.07 28.52 30.93
CA ILE A 8 2.81 28.03 29.77
C ILE A 8 2.51 26.53 29.75
N LEU A 9 1.37 26.17 29.17
CA LEU A 9 1.25 25.68 27.79
C LEU A 9 2.18 24.48 27.53
N LEU A 10 1.58 23.29 27.70
CA LEU A 10 2.04 22.03 27.13
C LEU A 10 2.10 22.17 25.60
N CYS A 11 3.23 22.58 25.05
CA CYS A 11 3.56 22.30 23.65
C CYS A 11 4.08 20.86 23.60
N VAL A 12 3.16 19.91 23.36
CA VAL A 12 3.53 18.69 22.66
C VAL A 12 3.69 19.11 21.20
N ASP A 13 4.89 19.55 20.84
CA ASP A 13 5.23 19.81 19.46
C ASP A 13 5.18 18.47 18.72
N PHE A 14 4.02 18.17 18.14
CA PHE A 14 3.93 17.28 17.00
C PHE A 14 4.82 17.88 15.93
N ILE A 15 6.02 17.33 15.78
CA ILE A 15 6.85 17.54 14.60
C ILE A 15 6.09 16.89 13.44
N VAL A 16 5.13 17.61 12.87
CA VAL A 16 4.64 17.33 11.52
C VAL A 16 5.72 17.89 10.62
N ASP A 17 6.58 17.02 10.10
CA ASP A 17 7.54 17.40 9.06
C ASP A 17 6.75 18.07 7.91
N PRO A 18 6.95 19.36 7.62
CA PRO A 18 6.14 20.09 6.66
C PRO A 18 6.31 19.61 5.20
N LEU A 19 7.18 18.64 4.93
CA LEU A 19 7.56 18.22 3.57
C LEU A 19 6.93 16.91 3.08
N VAL A 20 6.34 16.08 3.96
CA VAL A 20 5.81 14.75 3.58
C VAL A 20 4.31 14.64 3.86
N ASN A 21 3.50 14.78 2.81
CA ASN A 21 2.05 14.55 2.90
C ASN A 21 1.71 13.10 2.56
N ASP A 22 1.80 12.22 3.55
CA ASP A 22 1.50 10.79 3.38
C ASP A 22 0.04 10.54 2.94
N GLU A 23 -0.91 11.36 3.42
CA GLU A 23 -2.31 11.24 3.02
C GLU A 23 -2.50 11.54 1.53
N LYS A 24 -1.83 12.57 0.99
CA LYS A 24 -1.85 12.89 -0.45
C LYS A 24 -1.39 11.70 -1.29
N TRP A 25 -0.28 11.08 -0.91
CA TRP A 25 0.26 9.94 -1.66
C TRP A 25 -0.56 8.67 -1.49
N MET A 26 -1.17 8.46 -0.31
CA MET A 26 -2.11 7.37 -0.11
C MET A 26 -3.42 7.56 -0.88
N GLN A 27 -3.92 8.80 -0.99
CA GLN A 27 -5.04 9.13 -1.89
C GLN A 27 -4.69 8.80 -3.34
N TYR A 28 -3.46 9.12 -3.77
CA TYR A 28 -2.98 8.73 -5.10
C TYR A 28 -2.94 7.21 -5.27
N ALA A 29 -2.43 6.47 -4.29
CA ALA A 29 -2.43 5.01 -4.30
C ALA A 29 -3.86 4.42 -4.35
N LEU A 30 -4.85 5.06 -3.72
CA LEU A 30 -6.26 4.68 -3.84
C LEU A 30 -6.81 4.86 -5.25
N LEU A 31 -6.39 5.91 -5.98
CA LEU A 31 -6.74 6.06 -7.41
C LEU A 31 -6.14 4.93 -8.27
N LEU A 32 -4.95 4.45 -7.93
CA LEU A 32 -4.35 3.29 -8.60
C LEU A 32 -5.08 1.99 -8.25
N ALA A 33 -5.55 1.86 -7.00
CA ALA A 33 -6.42 0.75 -6.60
C ALA A 33 -7.76 0.75 -7.38
N ASP A 34 -8.29 1.93 -7.72
CA ASP A 34 -9.47 2.05 -8.59
C ASP A 34 -9.20 1.55 -10.02
N LYS A 35 -7.98 1.75 -10.55
CA LYS A 35 -7.57 1.16 -11.84
C LYS A 35 -7.63 -0.37 -11.79
N ALA A 36 -7.12 -1.00 -10.72
CA ALA A 36 -7.25 -2.45 -10.53
C ALA A 36 -8.72 -2.88 -10.42
N GLU A 37 -9.54 -2.18 -9.63
CA GLU A 37 -10.95 -2.54 -9.49
C GLU A 37 -11.72 -2.49 -10.82
N ALA A 38 -11.47 -1.46 -11.63
CA ALA A 38 -12.08 -1.29 -12.95
C ALA A 38 -11.75 -2.45 -13.90
N LEU A 39 -10.60 -3.09 -13.70
CA LEU A 39 -10.13 -4.27 -14.41
C LEU A 39 -10.62 -5.59 -13.82
N GLY A 40 -11.40 -5.55 -12.73
CA GLY A 40 -11.90 -6.74 -12.03
C GLY A 40 -10.86 -7.42 -11.12
N GLU A 41 -9.74 -6.75 -10.88
CA GLU A 41 -8.65 -7.18 -10.02
C GLU A 41 -8.89 -6.78 -8.55
N VAL A 42 -8.18 -7.42 -7.62
CA VAL A 42 -8.21 -6.99 -6.21
C VAL A 42 -7.72 -5.53 -6.12
N PRO A 43 -8.46 -4.62 -5.47
CA PRO A 43 -8.17 -3.18 -5.51
C PRO A 43 -7.02 -2.82 -4.58
N VAL A 44 -5.80 -3.05 -5.04
CA VAL A 44 -4.57 -2.63 -4.38
C VAL A 44 -3.77 -1.77 -5.35
N GLY A 45 -3.37 -0.60 -4.88
CA GLY A 45 -2.55 0.36 -5.63
C GLY A 45 -1.32 0.75 -4.82
N ALA A 46 -0.24 1.07 -5.53
CA ALA A 46 1.02 1.50 -4.96
C ALA A 46 1.66 2.62 -5.79
N VAL A 47 2.26 3.60 -5.14
CA VAL A 47 3.04 4.66 -5.78
C VAL A 47 4.40 4.78 -5.12
N LEU A 48 5.45 4.85 -5.93
CA LEU A 48 6.81 5.07 -5.47
C LEU A 48 7.17 6.55 -5.67
N VAL A 49 7.59 7.21 -4.59
CA VAL A 49 7.87 8.64 -4.55
C VAL A 49 9.32 8.87 -4.15
N LYS A 50 9.96 9.85 -4.79
CA LYS A 50 11.27 10.38 -4.39
C LYS A 50 11.26 11.89 -4.57
N ASP A 51 11.80 12.63 -3.61
CA ASP A 51 11.87 14.10 -3.67
C ASP A 51 10.50 14.77 -3.96
N ASN A 52 9.42 14.20 -3.39
CA ASN A 52 8.02 14.63 -3.59
C ASN A 52 7.51 14.52 -5.04
N GLU A 53 8.16 13.68 -5.86
CA GLU A 53 7.77 13.36 -7.23
C GLU A 53 7.45 11.87 -7.39
N VAL A 54 6.47 11.56 -8.24
CA VAL A 54 6.14 10.18 -8.60
C VAL A 54 7.23 9.62 -9.51
N ILE A 55 7.90 8.58 -9.03
CA ILE A 55 8.87 7.83 -9.82
C ILE A 55 8.17 6.76 -10.64
N ALA A 56 7.26 6.01 -10.01
CA ALA A 56 6.57 4.88 -10.63
C ALA A 56 5.22 4.60 -9.98
N GLU A 57 4.35 3.90 -10.70
CA GLU A 57 3.01 3.50 -10.29
C GLU A 57 2.86 1.98 -10.36
N GLY A 58 1.94 1.44 -9.57
CA GLY A 58 1.59 0.04 -9.64
C GLY A 58 0.19 -0.22 -9.13
N TRP A 59 -0.46 -1.22 -9.70
CA TRP A 59 -1.71 -1.77 -9.20
C TRP A 59 -1.74 -3.27 -9.46
N ASN A 60 -2.57 -4.00 -8.72
CA ASN A 60 -2.65 -5.44 -8.88
C ASN A 60 -3.18 -5.82 -10.28
N LEU A 61 -2.49 -6.74 -10.94
CA LEU A 61 -2.79 -7.23 -12.29
C LEU A 61 -2.71 -8.76 -12.40
N SER A 62 -2.64 -9.45 -11.26
CA SER A 62 -2.33 -10.89 -11.19
C SER A 62 -3.17 -11.80 -12.10
N ILE A 63 -4.47 -11.50 -12.26
CA ILE A 63 -5.38 -12.30 -13.09
C ILE A 63 -5.17 -11.97 -14.57
N LEU A 64 -5.18 -10.68 -14.92
CA LEU A 64 -5.09 -10.21 -16.30
C LEU A 64 -3.73 -10.46 -16.94
N SER A 65 -2.65 -10.31 -16.18
CA SER A 65 -1.29 -10.55 -16.69
C SER A 65 -0.86 -12.01 -16.58
N HIS A 66 -1.69 -12.88 -16.00
CA HIS A 66 -1.34 -14.28 -15.70
C HIS A 66 -0.01 -14.41 -14.94
N ASP A 67 0.28 -13.44 -14.06
CA ASP A 67 1.53 -13.34 -13.31
C ASP A 67 1.20 -13.27 -11.82
N ALA A 68 1.51 -14.33 -11.08
CA ALA A 68 1.29 -14.40 -9.64
C ALA A 68 2.10 -13.34 -8.86
N CYS A 69 3.12 -12.75 -9.47
CA CYS A 69 3.93 -11.69 -8.88
C CYS A 69 3.45 -10.27 -9.26
N ALA A 70 2.41 -10.11 -10.07
CA ALA A 70 1.88 -8.80 -10.50
C ALA A 70 1.04 -8.09 -9.43
N HIS A 71 1.60 -8.00 -8.23
CA HIS A 71 1.12 -7.16 -7.14
C HIS A 71 1.54 -5.70 -7.35
N ALA A 72 0.79 -4.77 -6.79
CA ALA A 72 0.99 -3.33 -6.98
C ALA A 72 2.43 -2.88 -6.63
N GLU A 73 2.96 -3.36 -5.52
CA GLU A 73 4.31 -3.03 -5.03
C GLU A 73 5.38 -3.50 -6.01
N VAL A 74 5.24 -4.72 -6.52
CA VAL A 74 6.19 -5.32 -7.46
C VAL A 74 6.10 -4.64 -8.82
N MET A 75 4.91 -4.21 -9.25
CA MET A 75 4.73 -3.42 -10.47
C MET A 75 5.44 -2.06 -10.37
N ALA A 76 5.23 -1.34 -9.25
CA ALA A 76 5.88 -0.04 -9.02
C ALA A 76 7.41 -0.16 -8.93
N VAL A 77 7.93 -1.18 -8.23
CA VAL A 77 9.38 -1.44 -8.14
C VAL A 77 9.97 -1.78 -9.51
N ARG A 78 9.30 -2.62 -10.30
CA ARG A 78 9.75 -2.98 -11.66
C ARG A 78 9.82 -1.75 -12.56
N GLU A 79 8.75 -0.96 -12.62
CA GLU A 79 8.72 0.27 -13.42
C GLU A 79 9.83 1.24 -12.99
N ALA A 80 9.99 1.48 -11.69
CA ALA A 80 11.04 2.36 -11.16
C ALA A 80 12.44 1.88 -11.55
N GLY A 81 12.71 0.57 -11.43
CA GLY A 81 14.01 -0.01 -11.79
C GLY A 81 14.34 0.18 -13.27
N HIS A 82 13.35 0.01 -14.15
CA HIS A 82 13.50 0.30 -15.58
C HIS A 82 13.70 1.79 -15.85
N LYS A 83 12.92 2.68 -15.23
CA LYS A 83 13.01 4.13 -15.43
C LYS A 83 14.35 4.70 -14.96
N LEU A 84 14.84 4.24 -13.81
CA LEU A 84 16.09 4.72 -13.20
C LEU A 84 17.33 3.96 -13.67
N GLN A 85 17.15 2.88 -14.45
CA GLN A 85 18.22 1.96 -14.86
C GLN A 85 19.04 1.46 -13.66
N ASN A 86 18.37 1.25 -12.53
CA ASN A 86 19.00 0.84 -11.28
C ASN A 86 18.01 0.06 -10.41
N TYR A 87 18.41 -1.12 -9.95
CA TYR A 87 17.58 -1.95 -9.08
C TYR A 87 17.48 -1.39 -7.65
N ARG A 88 18.40 -0.49 -7.26
CA ARG A 88 18.40 0.17 -5.95
C ARG A 88 17.64 1.49 -6.03
N LEU A 89 16.52 1.54 -5.33
CA LEU A 89 15.58 2.65 -5.24
C LEU A 89 15.86 3.45 -3.95
N ILE A 90 17.10 3.91 -3.81
CA ILE A 90 17.58 4.62 -2.61
C ILE A 90 16.79 5.92 -2.41
N ASP A 91 16.51 6.23 -1.16
CA ASP A 91 15.72 7.40 -0.72
C ASP A 91 14.27 7.44 -1.23
N CYS A 92 13.80 6.36 -1.86
CA CYS A 92 12.40 6.26 -2.29
C CYS A 92 11.49 5.85 -1.12
N THR A 93 10.28 6.39 -1.12
CA THR A 93 9.18 5.98 -0.26
C THR A 93 8.11 5.29 -1.10
N LEU A 94 7.70 4.08 -0.73
CA LEU A 94 6.57 3.38 -1.34
C LEU A 94 5.31 3.59 -0.50
N TYR A 95 4.24 4.05 -1.12
CA TYR A 95 2.90 4.11 -0.55
C TYR A 95 2.06 2.98 -1.13
N VAL A 96 1.37 2.18 -0.31
CA VAL A 96 0.51 1.08 -0.77
C VAL A 96 -0.77 0.97 0.06
N THR A 97 -1.90 0.71 -0.58
CA THR A 97 -3.21 0.71 0.11
C THR A 97 -3.40 -0.45 1.09
N LEU A 98 -2.67 -1.55 0.92
CA LEU A 98 -2.74 -2.74 1.78
C LEU A 98 -1.33 -3.11 2.25
N GLU A 99 -1.21 -3.59 3.48
CA GLU A 99 0.05 -4.13 4.00
C GLU A 99 0.64 -5.19 3.04
N PRO A 100 1.95 -5.09 2.70
CA PRO A 100 2.56 -6.00 1.74
C PRO A 100 2.67 -7.43 2.27
N CYS A 101 2.46 -8.39 1.39
CA CYS A 101 2.71 -9.81 1.66
C CYS A 101 4.23 -10.14 1.69
N PRO A 102 4.66 -11.36 2.04
CA PRO A 102 6.08 -11.71 2.16
C PRO A 102 6.88 -11.50 0.87
N MET A 103 6.26 -11.78 -0.28
CA MET A 103 6.86 -11.56 -1.60
C MET A 103 7.18 -10.07 -1.82
N CYS A 104 6.20 -9.21 -1.59
CA CYS A 104 6.37 -7.77 -1.80
C CYS A 104 7.34 -7.19 -0.78
N ALA A 105 7.23 -7.57 0.50
CA ALA A 105 8.17 -7.18 1.54
C ALA A 105 9.63 -7.54 1.18
N GLY A 106 9.86 -8.77 0.69
CA GLY A 106 11.19 -9.17 0.20
C GLY A 106 11.67 -8.34 -0.98
N ALA A 107 10.79 -8.06 -1.96
CA ALA A 107 11.11 -7.21 -3.10
C ALA A 107 11.55 -5.80 -2.66
N LEU A 108 10.86 -5.20 -1.68
CA LEU A 108 11.20 -3.89 -1.14
C LEU A 108 12.55 -3.86 -0.41
N VAL A 109 12.89 -4.91 0.35
CA VAL A 109 14.22 -5.06 0.95
C VAL A 109 15.30 -5.16 -0.12
N HIS A 110 15.07 -5.94 -1.18
CA HIS A 110 16.03 -6.07 -2.29
C HIS A 110 16.17 -4.77 -3.10
N ALA A 111 15.08 -4.02 -3.24
CA ALA A 111 15.06 -2.73 -3.91
C ALA A 111 15.69 -1.60 -3.08
N ARG A 112 16.00 -1.82 -1.79
CA ARG A 112 16.64 -0.82 -0.92
C ARG A 112 15.83 0.47 -0.75
N ILE A 113 14.50 0.38 -0.80
CA ILE A 113 13.65 1.55 -0.52
C ILE A 113 13.91 2.04 0.90
N LYS A 114 13.80 3.34 1.14
CA LYS A 114 14.03 3.91 2.47
C LYS A 114 12.84 3.63 3.39
N ARG A 115 11.62 3.86 2.89
CA ARG A 115 10.41 3.87 3.70
C ARG A 115 9.22 3.23 2.99
N LEU A 116 8.46 2.44 3.74
CA LEU A 116 7.14 1.95 3.37
C LEU A 116 6.08 2.70 4.16
N VAL A 117 5.04 3.15 3.46
CA VAL A 117 3.82 3.67 4.06
C VAL A 117 2.65 2.82 3.56
N TYR A 118 1.87 2.24 4.47
CA TYR A 118 0.69 1.47 4.07
C TYR A 118 -0.60 1.88 4.77
N GLY A 119 -1.72 1.64 4.09
CA GLY A 119 -3.04 1.97 4.59
C GLY A 119 -3.61 0.92 5.53
N ALA A 120 -4.32 -0.07 4.99
CA ALA A 120 -4.95 -1.11 5.79
C ALA A 120 -3.97 -2.25 6.15
N PRO A 121 -4.04 -2.81 7.37
CA PRO A 121 -3.28 -4.01 7.72
C PRO A 121 -3.83 -5.26 6.99
N ASP A 122 -2.97 -6.23 6.72
CA ASP A 122 -3.35 -7.56 6.23
C ASP A 122 -3.15 -8.60 7.33
N LEU A 123 -4.22 -8.85 8.08
CA LEU A 123 -4.22 -9.79 9.21
C LEU A 123 -4.06 -11.27 8.80
N LYS A 124 -4.06 -11.58 7.50
CA LYS A 124 -3.95 -12.97 7.01
C LYS A 124 -2.56 -13.26 6.48
N THR A 125 -1.96 -12.32 5.77
CA THR A 125 -0.68 -12.54 5.07
C THR A 125 0.31 -11.37 5.18
N GLY A 126 0.00 -10.32 5.93
CA GLY A 126 0.84 -9.13 6.05
C GLY A 126 2.24 -9.42 6.62
N ALA A 127 3.25 -8.82 6.01
CA ALA A 127 4.66 -9.04 6.33
C ALA A 127 5.40 -7.78 6.81
N ALA A 128 4.66 -6.74 7.19
CA ALA A 128 5.17 -5.49 7.74
C ALA A 128 4.67 -5.24 9.18
N GLY A 129 4.32 -6.30 9.91
CA GLY A 129 3.89 -6.26 11.30
C GLY A 129 2.74 -7.21 11.66
N SER A 130 1.86 -7.57 10.72
CA SER A 130 0.68 -8.39 11.05
C SER A 130 1.01 -9.86 11.32
N VAL A 131 1.55 -10.58 10.33
CA VAL A 131 1.90 -12.01 10.47
C VAL A 131 3.42 -12.18 10.49
N PHE A 132 4.11 -11.47 9.61
CA PHE A 132 5.56 -11.39 9.58
C PHE A 132 6.00 -9.95 9.73
N ASN A 133 7.28 -9.76 10.04
CA ASN A 133 7.91 -8.45 10.03
C ASN A 133 9.26 -8.54 9.30
N LEU A 134 9.20 -8.75 8.00
CA LEU A 134 10.38 -8.97 7.16
C LEU A 134 11.17 -7.68 6.94
N LEU A 135 10.46 -6.58 6.69
CA LEU A 135 11.03 -5.28 6.33
C LEU A 135 11.96 -4.70 7.41
N SER A 136 11.75 -5.03 8.68
CA SER A 136 12.61 -4.59 9.80
C SER A 136 13.39 -5.75 10.44
N HIS A 137 13.51 -6.89 9.77
CA HIS A 137 14.18 -8.05 10.36
C HIS A 137 15.70 -7.84 10.46
N VAL A 138 16.25 -8.00 11.67
CA VAL A 138 17.65 -7.66 12.00
C VAL A 138 18.71 -8.46 11.23
N LYS A 139 18.37 -9.65 10.72
CA LYS A 139 19.30 -10.47 9.92
C LYS A 139 19.36 -10.08 8.43
N LEU A 140 18.45 -9.23 7.95
CA LEU A 140 18.51 -8.76 6.58
C LEU A 140 19.54 -7.63 6.45
N ASN A 141 20.07 -7.47 5.25
CA ASN A 141 21.12 -6.49 4.94
C ASN A 141 20.58 -5.08 4.62
N HIS A 142 19.28 -4.86 4.77
CA HIS A 142 18.62 -3.58 4.65
C HIS A 142 17.32 -3.62 5.45
N GLN A 143 17.05 -2.56 6.21
CA GLN A 143 15.81 -2.37 6.96
C GLN A 143 15.06 -1.20 6.34
N VAL A 144 13.73 -1.31 6.29
CA VAL A 144 12.84 -0.31 5.73
C VAL A 144 12.06 0.34 6.86
N ASP A 145 12.03 1.67 6.89
CA ASP A 145 11.20 2.42 7.83
C ASP A 145 9.72 2.19 7.51
N ILE A 146 8.88 1.92 8.51
CA ILE A 146 7.47 1.60 8.29
C ILE A 146 6.59 2.66 8.94
N THR A 147 5.60 3.15 8.19
CA THR A 147 4.46 3.88 8.70
C THR A 147 3.18 3.18 8.26
N SER A 148 2.27 2.94 9.20
CA SER A 148 1.05 2.19 8.96
C SER A 148 -0.19 3.02 9.28
N GLY A 149 -1.34 2.60 8.74
CA GLY A 149 -2.63 3.15 9.12
C GLY A 149 -3.07 4.39 8.36
N ILE A 150 -2.31 4.87 7.37
CA ILE A 150 -2.64 6.09 6.62
C ILE A 150 -3.89 5.82 5.77
N LEU A 151 -4.99 6.52 6.05
CA LEU A 151 -6.30 6.29 5.41
C LEU A 151 -6.75 4.81 5.47
N SER A 152 -6.42 4.12 6.56
CA SER A 152 -6.70 2.69 6.76
C SER A 152 -8.15 2.31 6.50
N ASP A 153 -9.11 3.09 7.03
CA ASP A 153 -10.54 2.83 6.88
C ASP A 153 -10.98 2.86 5.42
N GLN A 154 -10.48 3.82 4.64
CA GLN A 154 -10.79 3.94 3.21
C GLN A 154 -10.22 2.75 2.44
N CYS A 155 -8.96 2.39 2.71
CA CYS A 155 -8.29 1.26 2.10
C CYS A 155 -8.98 -0.08 2.40
N SER A 156 -9.30 -0.32 3.68
CA SER A 156 -9.97 -1.54 4.15
C SER A 156 -11.39 -1.65 3.60
N THR A 157 -12.13 -0.53 3.56
CA THR A 157 -13.48 -0.46 3.01
C THR A 157 -13.48 -0.86 1.53
N LYS A 158 -12.54 -0.35 0.73
CA LYS A 158 -12.44 -0.65 -0.70
C LYS A 158 -12.29 -2.16 -0.96
N ILE A 159 -11.32 -2.80 -0.30
CA ILE A 159 -11.10 -4.25 -0.42
C ILE A 159 -12.32 -5.05 0.06
N SER A 160 -12.90 -4.66 1.19
CA SER A 160 -14.08 -5.32 1.76
C SER A 160 -15.29 -5.25 0.83
N GLN A 161 -15.52 -4.10 0.21
CA GLN A 161 -16.59 -3.88 -0.77
C GLN A 161 -16.38 -4.70 -2.04
N PHE A 162 -15.16 -4.73 -2.56
CA PHE A 162 -14.80 -5.56 -3.71
C PHE A 162 -15.14 -7.04 -3.49
N PHE A 163 -14.64 -7.64 -2.41
CA PHE A 163 -14.92 -9.05 -2.15
C PHE A 163 -16.40 -9.33 -1.84
N LYS A 164 -17.11 -8.39 -1.20
CA LYS A 164 -18.56 -8.50 -1.00
C LYS A 164 -19.30 -8.54 -2.34
N ARG A 165 -18.92 -7.68 -3.29
CA ARG A 165 -19.47 -7.65 -4.66
C ARG A 165 -19.14 -8.94 -5.42
N ARG A 166 -17.88 -9.37 -5.45
CA ARG A 166 -17.44 -10.62 -6.12
C ARG A 166 -18.17 -11.86 -5.62
N ARG A 167 -18.40 -11.97 -4.30
CA ARG A 167 -19.19 -13.09 -3.73
C ARG A 167 -20.63 -13.09 -4.21
N LYS A 168 -21.27 -11.91 -4.35
CA LYS A 168 -22.63 -11.78 -4.90
C LYS A 168 -22.69 -12.18 -6.37
N GLU A 169 -21.75 -11.70 -7.18
CA GLU A 169 -21.66 -12.02 -8.61
C GLU A 169 -21.50 -13.54 -8.83
N LYS A 170 -20.56 -14.19 -8.12
CA LYS A 170 -20.37 -15.65 -8.19
C LYS A 170 -21.63 -16.43 -7.79
N LYS A 171 -22.35 -15.97 -6.76
CA LYS A 171 -23.62 -16.59 -6.33
C LYS A 171 -24.71 -16.46 -7.39
N ALA A 172 -24.78 -15.32 -8.09
CA ALA A 172 -25.73 -15.11 -9.18
C ALA A 172 -25.42 -16.01 -10.38
N LEU A 173 -24.15 -16.09 -10.79
CA LEU A 173 -23.70 -16.95 -11.89
C LEU A 173 -24.01 -18.43 -11.64
N ARG A 174 -23.74 -18.94 -10.43
CA ARG A 174 -24.08 -20.34 -10.08
C ARG A 174 -25.58 -20.62 -10.17
N LYS A 175 -26.42 -19.65 -9.82
CA LYS A 175 -27.88 -19.78 -9.91
C LYS A 175 -28.37 -19.74 -11.36
N SER A 176 -27.73 -18.98 -12.24
CA SER A 176 -28.10 -18.96 -13.67
C SER A 176 -27.66 -20.23 -14.38
N SER A 177 -26.46 -20.76 -14.11
CA SER A 177 -25.98 -22.02 -14.69
C SER A 177 -26.86 -23.21 -14.28
N ALA A 178 -27.23 -23.30 -13.00
CA ALA A 178 -28.13 -24.37 -12.50
C ALA A 178 -29.56 -24.30 -13.06
N LYS A 179 -29.98 -23.17 -13.64
CA LYS A 179 -31.28 -23.00 -14.32
C LYS A 179 -31.23 -23.30 -15.81
N HIS A 180 -30.04 -23.37 -16.42
CA HIS A 180 -29.87 -23.73 -17.83
C HIS A 180 -29.65 -25.24 -18.02
N GLU A 181 -29.23 -25.93 -16.95
CA GLU A 181 -29.02 -27.39 -16.94
C GLU A 181 -30.25 -28.19 -16.47
N ALA A 182 -31.32 -27.51 -16.03
CA ALA A 182 -32.58 -28.07 -15.56
C ALA A 182 -33.72 -27.71 -16.51
#